data_AF-A0A0S8IRB2-F1
#
_entry.id   AF-A0A0S8IRB2-F1
#
_cell.length_a   1.000
_cell.length_b   1.000
_cell.length_c   1.000
_cell.angle_alpha   90.00
_cell.angle_beta   90.00
_cell.angle_gamma   90.00
#
_symmetry.space_group_name_H-M   'P 1'
#
loop_
_entity.id
_entity.type
_entity.pdbx_description
1 polymer ?
#
loop_
_entity_poly.entity_id
_entity_poly.type
_entity_poly.pdbx_seq_one_letter_code
_entity_poly.pdbx_strand_id
1 'polypeptide(L)'
;MRDNKWIYAGFFLVLFLFTCSTRNPGKDEVFGAIYVKSNILGAEIFLDSDPTGKVTPDTLLDVPTGSHQVSIKKFGYSSNPKDTTIWLEAWTLDSAAFILEKLYYGFLKVFSNPAGAMIVIDNDSIGERTPAILESVPTGKHIVSVYKDSYSTDLPGKVVVDLVQNETAEATFNLTSGTPGTSVGDIPPNFNLQDDYNNWENLYNHRGYVVILNFWEDG
;
A
#
# COMPACT_ATOMS: atom_id res chain seq x y z
N MET A 1 -29.53 90.32 11.67
CA MET A 1 -30.13 89.31 12.57
C MET A 1 -30.32 88.02 11.77
N ARG A 2 -29.85 86.92 12.35
CA ARG A 2 -29.86 85.51 11.88
C ARG A 2 -28.81 85.10 10.84
N ASP A 3 -27.82 84.42 11.41
CA ASP A 3 -26.86 83.48 10.85
C ASP A 3 -27.48 82.51 9.84
N ASN A 4 -26.69 82.08 8.85
CA ASN A 4 -26.84 80.79 8.19
C ASN A 4 -25.47 80.33 7.63
N LYS A 5 -24.78 79.48 8.40
CA LYS A 5 -23.79 78.54 7.88
C LYS A 5 -24.55 77.34 7.31
N TRP A 6 -24.29 76.95 6.06
CA TRP A 6 -24.48 75.57 5.61
C TRP A 6 -23.33 75.14 4.71
N ILE A 7 -22.80 73.96 5.05
CA ILE A 7 -21.69 73.23 4.45
C ILE A 7 -22.20 72.53 3.19
N TYR A 8 -21.50 72.65 2.07
CA TYR A 8 -21.71 71.77 0.92
C TYR A 8 -21.08 70.40 1.21
N ALA A 9 -21.91 69.44 1.56
CA ALA A 9 -21.60 68.01 1.48
C ALA A 9 -22.54 67.40 0.43
N GLY A 10 -22.00 67.07 -0.74
CA GLY A 10 -22.72 66.36 -1.81
C GLY A 10 -21.77 65.34 -2.44
N PHE A 11 -21.67 64.17 -1.83
CA PHE A 11 -22.30 62.91 -2.28
C PHE A 11 -21.65 62.33 -3.54
N PHE A 12 -20.52 61.65 -3.32
CA PHE A 12 -19.90 60.79 -4.32
C PHE A 12 -20.72 59.50 -4.40
N LEU A 13 -21.59 59.39 -5.41
CA LEU A 13 -22.32 58.16 -5.71
C LEU A 13 -21.33 57.13 -6.26
N VAL A 14 -20.74 56.32 -5.38
CA VAL A 14 -19.99 55.13 -5.77
C VAL A 14 -21.02 54.10 -6.24
N LEU A 15 -21.17 53.99 -7.57
CA LEU A 15 -21.93 52.93 -8.21
C LEU A 15 -21.18 51.61 -7.95
N PHE A 16 -21.54 50.92 -6.86
CA PHE A 16 -21.17 49.52 -6.67
C PHE A 16 -21.86 48.73 -7.79
N LEU A 17 -21.14 48.49 -8.87
CA LEU A 17 -21.43 47.35 -9.74
C LEU A 17 -21.29 46.12 -8.84
N PHE A 18 -22.41 45.65 -8.31
CA PHE A 18 -22.50 44.28 -7.83
C PHE A 18 -22.15 43.41 -9.03
N THR A 19 -20.88 43.03 -9.13
CA THR A 19 -20.53 41.83 -9.86
C THR A 19 -21.36 40.75 -9.20
N CYS A 20 -22.40 40.31 -9.90
CA CYS A 20 -23.10 39.09 -9.56
C CYS A 20 -22.02 38.02 -9.57
N SER A 21 -21.44 37.76 -8.41
CA SER A 21 -20.64 36.57 -8.20
C SER A 21 -21.64 35.45 -8.46
N THR A 22 -21.54 34.82 -9.62
CA THR A 22 -22.16 33.53 -9.84
C THR A 22 -21.53 32.62 -8.79
N ARG A 23 -22.17 32.53 -7.62
CA ARG A 23 -22.00 31.38 -6.73
C ARG A 23 -22.23 30.21 -7.67
N ASN A 24 -21.16 29.52 -8.02
CA ASN A 24 -21.28 28.21 -8.61
C ASN A 24 -22.18 27.45 -7.64
N PRO A 25 -23.42 27.05 -8.01
CA PRO A 25 -24.16 26.14 -7.16
C PRO A 25 -23.25 24.93 -7.07
N GLY A 26 -22.66 24.73 -5.88
CA GLY A 26 -21.83 23.58 -5.62
C GLY A 26 -22.62 22.38 -6.09
N LYS A 27 -21.97 21.50 -6.84
CA LYS A 27 -22.48 20.16 -7.15
C LYS A 27 -23.15 19.67 -5.87
N ASP A 28 -24.48 19.60 -5.83
CA ASP A 28 -25.18 19.17 -4.62
C ASP A 28 -24.64 17.77 -4.32
N GLU A 29 -23.81 17.66 -3.28
CA GLU A 29 -23.30 16.37 -2.86
C GLU A 29 -24.51 15.63 -2.32
N VAL A 30 -24.96 14.67 -3.11
CA VAL A 30 -26.00 13.76 -2.68
C VAL A 30 -25.30 12.62 -1.96
N PHE A 31 -25.92 12.15 -0.89
CA PHE A 31 -25.35 11.15 -0.01
C PHE A 31 -26.20 9.89 0.01
N GLY A 32 -25.54 8.76 0.28
CA GLY A 32 -26.13 7.49 0.63
C GLY A 32 -25.57 6.99 1.96
N ALA A 33 -25.79 5.71 2.24
CA ALA A 33 -25.27 5.04 3.41
C ALA A 33 -24.76 3.64 3.07
N ILE A 34 -23.80 3.16 3.85
CA ILE A 34 -23.25 1.80 3.72
C ILE A 34 -23.37 1.08 5.06
N TYR A 35 -24.09 -0.04 5.08
CA TYR A 35 -24.09 -0.94 6.22
C TYR A 35 -22.94 -1.95 6.11
N VAL A 36 -21.99 -1.89 7.04
CA VAL A 36 -20.81 -2.75 7.04
C VAL A 36 -20.95 -3.80 8.13
N LYS A 37 -20.79 -5.07 7.79
CA LYS A 37 -20.91 -6.20 8.74
C LYS A 37 -19.85 -7.27 8.53
N SER A 38 -19.60 -8.04 9.57
CA SER A 38 -18.79 -9.27 9.52
C SER A 38 -19.37 -10.39 10.37
N ASN A 39 -18.89 -11.61 10.16
CA ASN A 39 -19.22 -12.80 10.97
C ASN A 39 -18.83 -12.67 12.46
N ILE A 40 -17.90 -11.77 12.80
CA ILE A 40 -17.53 -11.40 14.17
C ILE A 40 -17.62 -9.88 14.35
N LEU A 41 -17.94 -9.42 15.57
CA LEU A 41 -18.10 -8.00 15.88
C LEU A 41 -16.75 -7.32 16.16
N GLY A 42 -16.72 -5.98 16.05
CA GLY A 42 -15.62 -5.14 16.50
C GLY A 42 -14.41 -5.14 15.55
N ALA A 43 -14.61 -5.22 14.24
CA ALA A 43 -13.56 -4.97 13.26
C ALA A 43 -13.60 -3.50 12.82
N GLU A 44 -12.46 -2.82 12.83
CA GLU A 44 -12.33 -1.42 12.39
C GLU A 44 -12.74 -1.29 10.93
N ILE A 45 -13.56 -0.29 10.63
CA ILE A 45 -14.07 -0.03 9.28
C ILE A 45 -13.25 1.06 8.61
N PHE A 46 -12.82 0.81 7.38
CA PHE A 46 -12.12 1.76 6.50
C PHE A 46 -12.98 2.04 5.27
N LEU A 47 -13.05 3.31 4.88
CA LEU A 47 -13.70 3.79 3.67
C LEU A 47 -12.66 4.51 2.82
N ASP A 48 -12.46 4.08 1.58
CA ASP A 48 -11.46 4.62 0.65
C ASP A 48 -10.04 4.65 1.24
N SER A 49 -9.71 3.64 2.04
CA SER A 49 -8.46 3.49 2.82
C SER A 49 -8.35 4.36 4.07
N ASP A 50 -9.32 5.23 4.34
CA ASP A 50 -9.33 6.08 5.53
C ASP A 50 -10.08 5.41 6.70
N PRO A 51 -9.54 5.47 7.94
CA PRO A 51 -10.21 4.92 9.10
C PRO A 51 -11.45 5.75 9.46
N THR A 52 -12.59 5.08 9.59
CA THR A 52 -13.87 5.76 9.93
C THR A 52 -14.05 5.99 11.43
N GLY A 53 -13.23 5.35 12.27
CA GLY A 53 -13.39 5.30 13.73
C GLY A 53 -14.55 4.39 14.21
N LYS A 54 -15.26 3.74 13.28
CA LYS A 54 -16.36 2.81 13.55
C LYS A 54 -15.90 1.36 13.51
N VAL A 55 -16.71 0.46 14.07
CA VAL A 55 -16.42 -0.98 14.09
C VAL A 55 -17.64 -1.81 13.69
N THR A 56 -17.44 -2.96 13.04
CA THR A 56 -18.55 -3.80 12.58
C THR A 56 -19.40 -4.38 13.72
N PRO A 57 -20.72 -4.53 13.52
CA PRO A 57 -21.52 -3.94 12.47
C PRO A 57 -21.79 -2.45 12.75
N ASP A 58 -21.71 -1.61 11.72
CA ASP A 58 -22.09 -0.19 11.80
C ASP A 58 -22.57 0.29 10.43
N THR A 59 -23.30 1.41 10.41
CA THR A 59 -23.72 2.10 9.19
C THR A 59 -22.90 3.39 9.04
N LEU A 60 -22.18 3.49 7.92
CA LEU A 60 -21.58 4.74 7.48
C LEU A 60 -22.70 5.59 6.88
N LEU A 61 -22.99 6.74 7.49
CA LEU A 61 -23.99 7.69 7.02
C LEU A 61 -23.30 8.81 6.24
N ASP A 62 -24.09 9.53 5.44
CA ASP A 62 -23.66 10.70 4.69
C ASP A 62 -22.42 10.41 3.80
N VAL A 63 -22.39 9.22 3.18
CA VAL A 63 -21.33 8.84 2.23
C VAL A 63 -21.67 9.43 0.87
N PRO A 64 -20.78 10.19 0.21
CA PRO A 64 -21.05 10.75 -1.11
C PRO A 64 -21.51 9.68 -2.12
N THR A 65 -22.32 10.06 -3.11
CA THR A 65 -22.62 9.15 -4.22
C THR A 65 -21.37 8.90 -5.08
N GLY A 66 -21.22 7.68 -5.59
CA GLY A 66 -20.09 7.28 -6.41
C GLY A 66 -19.52 5.92 -6.01
N SER A 67 -18.33 5.60 -6.52
CA SER A 67 -17.61 4.37 -6.19
C SER A 67 -16.80 4.56 -4.92
N HIS A 68 -16.99 3.67 -3.95
CA HIS A 68 -16.26 3.64 -2.69
C HIS A 68 -15.70 2.24 -2.43
N GLN A 69 -14.47 2.16 -1.90
CA GLN A 69 -13.91 0.92 -1.41
C GLN A 69 -14.08 0.82 0.11
N VAL A 70 -14.71 -0.26 0.55
CA VAL A 70 -14.85 -0.59 1.97
C VAL A 70 -13.93 -1.74 2.30
N SER A 71 -13.20 -1.63 3.41
CA SER A 71 -12.44 -2.74 3.98
C SER A 71 -12.58 -2.75 5.49
N ILE A 72 -12.25 -3.88 6.12
CA ILE A 72 -12.28 -4.00 7.57
C ILE A 72 -10.97 -4.60 8.09
N LYS A 73 -10.58 -4.22 9.31
CA LYS A 73 -9.39 -4.75 9.97
C LYS A 73 -9.71 -5.20 11.39
N LYS A 74 -9.24 -6.38 11.77
CA LYS A 74 -9.30 -6.84 13.15
C LYS A 74 -8.01 -7.56 13.51
N PHE A 75 -7.41 -7.20 14.64
CA PHE A 75 -6.17 -7.83 15.11
C PHE A 75 -6.34 -9.35 15.26
N GLY A 76 -5.42 -10.11 14.66
CA GLY A 76 -5.44 -11.58 14.68
C GLY A 76 -6.42 -12.22 13.70
N TYR A 77 -6.96 -11.47 12.73
CA TYR A 77 -7.87 -12.00 11.71
C TYR A 77 -7.49 -11.49 10.32
N SER A 78 -7.81 -12.28 9.30
CA SER A 78 -7.80 -11.88 7.89
C SER A 78 -9.23 -11.78 7.38
N SER A 79 -9.52 -10.80 6.51
CA SER A 79 -10.83 -10.63 5.91
C SER A 79 -10.90 -11.26 4.52
N ASN A 80 -12.05 -11.86 4.21
CA ASN A 80 -12.43 -12.29 2.87
C ASN A 80 -13.84 -11.74 2.54
N PRO A 81 -14.01 -10.93 1.49
CA PRO A 81 -12.95 -10.38 0.64
C PRO A 81 -12.02 -9.42 1.41
N LYS A 82 -10.88 -9.03 0.81
CA LYS A 82 -9.97 -8.04 1.40
C LYS A 82 -10.61 -6.65 1.45
N ASP A 83 -11.32 -6.30 0.39
CA ASP A 83 -12.08 -5.07 0.21
C ASP A 83 -13.37 -5.37 -0.58
N THR A 84 -14.29 -4.42 -0.61
CA THR A 84 -15.51 -4.48 -1.42
C THR A 84 -15.75 -3.12 -2.02
N THR A 85 -15.86 -3.05 -3.34
CA THR A 85 -16.24 -1.82 -4.04
C THR A 85 -17.76 -1.70 -4.09
N ILE A 86 -18.29 -0.58 -3.63
CA ILE A 86 -19.72 -0.26 -3.64
C ILE A 86 -19.95 0.97 -4.52
N TRP A 87 -20.96 0.90 -5.37
CA TRP A 87 -21.45 2.06 -6.12
C TRP A 87 -22.70 2.63 -5.43
N LEU A 88 -22.57 3.80 -4.82
CA LEU A 88 -23.67 4.47 -4.12
C LEU A 88 -24.45 5.42 -5.01
N GLU A 89 -25.78 5.32 -4.92
CA GLU A 89 -26.73 6.25 -5.50
C GLU A 89 -27.35 7.14 -4.42
N ALA A 90 -28.01 8.22 -4.85
CA ALA A 90 -28.63 9.18 -3.97
C ALA A 90 -29.66 8.53 -3.03
N TRP A 91 -29.49 8.75 -1.72
CA TRP A 91 -30.40 8.28 -0.67
C TRP A 91 -30.57 6.76 -0.58
N THR A 92 -29.62 5.99 -1.12
CA THR A 92 -29.63 4.52 -1.01
C THR A 92 -28.84 4.03 0.19
N LEU A 93 -29.18 2.83 0.64
CA LEU A 93 -28.42 2.06 1.61
C LEU A 93 -27.94 0.79 0.93
N ASP A 94 -26.63 0.62 0.80
CA ASP A 94 -26.02 -0.64 0.34
C ASP A 94 -25.29 -1.32 1.51
N SER A 95 -24.79 -2.54 1.29
CA SER A 95 -24.11 -3.32 2.33
C SER A 95 -22.80 -3.94 1.88
N ALA A 96 -21.78 -3.81 2.73
CA ALA A 96 -20.52 -4.53 2.63
C ALA A 96 -20.50 -5.65 3.68
N ALA A 97 -20.26 -6.88 3.26
CA ALA A 97 -20.22 -8.04 4.14
C ALA A 97 -18.88 -8.78 4.03
N PHE A 98 -18.29 -9.07 5.18
CA PHE A 98 -16.98 -9.71 5.27
C PHE A 98 -17.00 -10.95 6.15
N ILE A 99 -16.16 -11.92 5.81
CA ILE A 99 -15.85 -13.07 6.66
C ILE A 99 -14.45 -12.86 7.22
N LEU A 100 -14.33 -12.81 8.54
CA LEU A 100 -13.07 -12.77 9.25
C LEU A 100 -12.69 -14.18 9.69
N GLU A 101 -11.51 -14.61 9.27
CA GLU A 101 -10.89 -15.88 9.62
C GLU A 101 -9.74 -15.65 10.58
N LYS A 102 -9.67 -16.45 11.64
CA LYS A 102 -8.65 -16.29 12.67
C LYS A 102 -7.28 -16.61 12.06
N LEU A 103 -6.33 -15.70 12.22
CA LEU A 103 -4.94 -15.95 11.90
C LEU A 103 -4.31 -16.75 13.03
N TYR A 104 -3.59 -17.80 12.65
CA TYR A 104 -2.68 -18.51 13.51
C TYR A 104 -1.26 -18.07 13.16
N TYR A 105 -0.34 -18.25 14.11
CA TYR A 105 1.05 -17.83 13.94
C TYR A 105 1.99 -19.00 14.26
N GLY A 106 3.09 -19.06 13.53
CA GLY A 106 4.22 -19.95 13.78
C GLY A 106 5.51 -19.15 14.01
N PHE A 107 6.58 -19.89 14.31
CA PHE A 107 7.92 -19.34 14.50
C PHE A 107 8.75 -19.60 13.24
N LEU A 108 9.52 -18.62 12.78
CA LEU A 108 10.44 -18.79 11.66
C LEU A 108 11.86 -18.40 12.09
N LYS A 109 12.78 -19.36 12.02
CA LYS A 109 14.21 -19.10 12.18
C LYS A 109 14.84 -18.85 10.82
N VAL A 110 15.58 -17.76 10.68
CA VAL A 110 16.27 -17.45 9.42
C VAL A 110 17.76 -17.28 9.68
N PHE A 111 18.59 -18.06 8.98
CA PHE A 111 20.04 -18.03 9.08
C PHE A 111 20.67 -17.68 7.74
N SER A 112 21.82 -16.99 7.77
CA SER A 112 22.69 -16.93 6.60
C SER A 112 24.16 -17.03 6.97
N ASN A 113 24.96 -17.52 6.03
CA ASN A 113 26.42 -17.49 6.11
C ASN A 113 27.02 -16.77 4.90
N PRO A 114 27.70 -15.62 5.08
CA PRO A 114 27.87 -14.89 6.33
C PRO A 114 26.56 -14.35 6.91
N ALA A 115 26.53 -14.15 8.22
CA ALA A 115 25.43 -13.54 8.94
C ALA A 115 25.24 -12.06 8.57
N GLY A 116 24.13 -11.46 9.01
CA GLY A 116 23.80 -10.05 8.82
C GLY A 116 23.17 -9.76 7.46
N ALA A 117 22.49 -10.74 6.86
CA ALA A 117 21.71 -10.55 5.65
C ALA A 117 20.29 -10.10 6.00
N MET A 118 19.78 -9.11 5.28
CA MET A 118 18.40 -8.64 5.39
C MET A 118 17.43 -9.75 5.03
N ILE A 119 16.40 -9.95 5.85
CA ILE A 119 15.37 -10.97 5.64
C ILE A 119 14.22 -10.36 4.84
N VAL A 120 13.73 -11.12 3.86
CA VAL A 120 12.59 -10.77 3.00
C VAL A 120 11.61 -11.93 3.02
N ILE A 121 10.34 -11.65 3.32
CA ILE A 121 9.24 -12.63 3.34
C ILE A 121 8.15 -12.14 2.38
N ASP A 122 7.73 -12.98 1.45
CA ASP A 122 6.71 -12.68 0.44
C ASP A 122 6.96 -11.39 -0.35
N ASN A 123 8.25 -11.17 -0.67
CA ASN A 123 8.79 -9.98 -1.32
C ASN A 123 8.74 -8.68 -0.48
N ASP A 124 8.41 -8.77 0.81
CA ASP A 124 8.48 -7.64 1.75
C ASP A 124 9.68 -7.77 2.69
N SER A 125 10.43 -6.69 2.87
CA SER A 125 11.54 -6.68 3.83
C SER A 125 11.02 -6.37 5.21
N ILE A 126 11.24 -7.28 6.14
CA ILE A 126 10.68 -7.20 7.49
C ILE A 126 11.54 -6.38 8.48
N GLY A 127 12.61 -5.74 8.00
CA GLY A 127 13.53 -4.94 8.84
C GLY A 127 14.52 -5.75 9.69
N GLU A 128 14.40 -7.07 9.73
CA GLU A 128 15.28 -7.97 10.48
C GLU A 128 16.47 -8.48 9.66
N ARG A 129 17.54 -8.91 10.36
CA ARG A 129 18.73 -9.50 9.74
C ARG A 129 19.07 -10.86 10.34
N THR A 130 19.64 -11.75 9.52
CA THR A 130 20.10 -13.07 9.97
C THR A 130 21.27 -12.97 10.95
N PRO A 131 21.37 -13.90 11.92
CA PRO A 131 20.35 -14.85 12.32
C PRO A 131 19.19 -14.17 13.07
N ALA A 132 17.94 -14.56 12.79
CA ALA A 132 16.76 -14.05 13.50
C ALA A 132 15.74 -15.15 13.80
N ILE A 133 14.93 -14.93 14.84
CA ILE A 133 13.75 -15.74 15.17
C ILE A 133 12.54 -14.80 15.07
N LEU A 134 11.61 -15.12 14.19
CA LEU A 134 10.37 -14.36 13.99
C LEU A 134 9.24 -15.10 14.70
N GLU A 135 8.63 -14.49 15.72
CA GLU A 135 7.71 -15.17 16.63
C GLU A 135 6.24 -15.09 16.24
N SER A 136 5.90 -14.31 15.22
CA SER A 136 4.51 -14.04 14.83
C SER A 136 4.35 -13.94 13.33
N VAL A 137 4.85 -14.94 12.60
CA VAL A 137 4.60 -15.07 11.17
C VAL A 137 3.30 -15.85 10.97
N PRO A 138 2.34 -15.36 10.15
CA PRO A 138 1.09 -16.09 9.89
C PRO A 138 1.36 -17.54 9.47
N THR A 139 0.45 -18.44 9.80
CA THR A 139 0.51 -19.82 9.30
C THR A 139 0.20 -19.88 7.81
N GLY A 140 0.80 -20.84 7.13
CA GLY A 140 0.68 -21.05 5.69
C GLY A 140 2.03 -20.97 5.00
N LYS A 141 1.99 -20.97 3.67
CA LYS A 141 3.20 -20.94 2.84
C LYS A 141 3.72 -19.52 2.69
N HIS A 142 4.99 -19.35 3.02
CA HIS A 142 5.71 -18.09 2.87
C HIS A 142 6.99 -18.29 2.05
N ILE A 143 7.32 -17.32 1.22
CA ILE A 143 8.56 -17.30 0.44
C ILE A 143 9.59 -16.44 1.17
N VAL A 144 10.60 -17.07 1.74
CA VAL A 144 11.69 -16.41 2.46
C VAL A 144 12.86 -16.23 1.50
N SER A 145 13.52 -15.09 1.55
CA SER A 145 14.81 -14.87 0.92
C SER A 145 15.65 -13.96 1.78
N VAL A 146 16.96 -13.92 1.52
CA VAL A 146 17.84 -12.98 2.18
C VAL A 146 18.60 -12.15 1.17
N TYR A 147 19.16 -11.04 1.63
CA TYR A 147 19.99 -10.16 0.84
C TYR A 147 21.12 -9.58 1.68
N LYS A 148 22.32 -9.52 1.12
CA LYS A 148 23.47 -8.89 1.77
C LYS A 148 24.32 -8.20 0.71
N ASP A 149 24.66 -6.94 0.96
CA ASP A 149 25.47 -6.13 0.05
C ASP A 149 26.78 -6.83 -0.32
N SER A 150 27.14 -6.78 -1.60
CA SER A 150 28.34 -7.44 -2.15
C SER A 150 28.38 -8.95 -1.98
N TYR A 151 27.24 -9.59 -1.71
CA TYR A 151 27.09 -11.04 -1.76
C TYR A 151 26.00 -11.43 -2.73
N SER A 152 26.22 -12.54 -3.45
CA SER A 152 25.15 -13.26 -4.12
C SER A 152 24.60 -14.31 -3.17
N THR A 153 23.28 -14.44 -3.11
CA THR A 153 22.67 -15.58 -2.42
C THR A 153 22.86 -16.82 -3.29
N ASP A 154 23.40 -17.88 -2.71
CA ASP A 154 23.54 -19.16 -3.40
C ASP A 154 22.14 -19.75 -3.67
N LEU A 155 22.04 -20.62 -4.67
CA LEU A 155 20.77 -21.27 -4.96
C LEU A 155 20.43 -22.33 -3.89
N PRO A 156 19.17 -22.41 -3.43
CA PRO A 156 18.05 -21.59 -3.86
C PRO A 156 18.04 -20.20 -3.19
N GLY A 157 17.98 -19.13 -4.00
CA GLY A 157 17.95 -17.75 -3.50
C GLY A 157 16.64 -17.37 -2.79
N LYS A 158 15.66 -18.28 -2.78
CA LYS A 158 14.40 -18.20 -2.05
C LYS A 158 14.06 -19.59 -1.49
N VAL A 159 13.57 -19.66 -0.26
CA VAL A 159 13.10 -20.88 0.42
C VAL A 159 11.61 -20.73 0.70
N VAL A 160 10.80 -21.69 0.28
CA VAL A 160 9.40 -21.75 0.67
C VAL A 160 9.30 -22.49 1.99
N VAL A 161 8.74 -21.86 3.01
CA VAL A 161 8.45 -22.47 4.30
C VAL A 161 6.94 -22.61 4.46
N ASP A 162 6.48 -23.69 5.09
CA ASP A 162 5.08 -23.86 5.49
C ASP A 162 5.01 -23.72 7.01
N LEU A 163 4.38 -22.66 7.48
CA LEU A 163 4.28 -22.35 8.90
C LEU A 163 3.01 -22.95 9.49
N VAL A 164 3.20 -23.77 10.52
CA VAL A 164 2.12 -24.38 11.29
C VAL A 164 2.03 -23.70 12.65
N GLN A 165 0.82 -23.67 13.22
CA GLN A 165 0.55 -22.98 14.48
C GLN A 165 1.47 -23.50 15.59
N ASN A 166 2.18 -22.58 16.27
CA ASN A 166 3.12 -22.85 17.36
C ASN A 166 4.30 -23.78 16.99
N GLU A 167 4.50 -24.08 15.71
CA GLU A 167 5.66 -24.83 15.24
C GLU A 167 6.76 -23.89 14.75
N THR A 168 7.99 -24.39 14.69
CA THR A 168 9.14 -23.62 14.18
C THR A 168 9.54 -24.15 12.81
N ALA A 169 9.45 -23.29 11.79
CA ALA A 169 10.11 -23.51 10.51
C ALA A 169 11.50 -22.86 10.49
N GLU A 170 12.36 -23.32 9.59
CA GLU A 170 13.71 -22.79 9.41
C GLU A 170 14.01 -22.51 7.94
N ALA A 171 14.66 -21.38 7.66
CA ALA A 171 15.20 -21.03 6.35
C ALA A 171 16.67 -20.64 6.49
N THR A 172 17.55 -21.35 5.78
CA THR A 172 19.00 -21.15 5.86
C THR A 172 19.58 -20.86 4.49
N PHE A 173 20.45 -19.85 4.41
CA PHE A 173 21.02 -19.35 3.16
C PHE A 173 22.54 -19.30 3.23
N ASN A 174 23.22 -19.70 2.16
CA ASN A 174 24.64 -19.42 1.98
C ASN A 174 24.79 -18.28 0.99
N LEU A 175 25.76 -17.40 1.25
CA LEU A 175 26.04 -16.26 0.41
C LEU A 175 27.51 -16.30 0.05
N THR A 176 27.77 -16.21 -1.25
CA THR A 176 29.12 -16.09 -1.80
C THR A 176 29.40 -14.61 -2.05
N SER A 177 30.61 -14.15 -1.71
CA SER A 177 31.01 -12.77 -2.02
C SER A 177 30.88 -12.54 -3.53
N GLY A 178 30.03 -11.60 -3.92
CA GLY A 178 29.90 -11.17 -5.29
C GLY A 178 31.10 -10.31 -5.64
N THR A 179 31.81 -10.65 -6.71
CA THR A 179 32.73 -9.73 -7.37
C THR A 179 31.89 -8.81 -8.26
N PRO A 180 31.87 -7.49 -8.02
CA PRO A 180 31.28 -6.57 -8.99
C PRO A 180 31.98 -6.77 -10.34
N GLY A 181 31.20 -6.80 -11.41
CA GLY A 181 31.73 -6.91 -12.76
C GLY A 181 32.73 -5.79 -13.06
N THR A 182 33.75 -6.09 -13.87
CA THR A 182 34.86 -5.15 -14.15
C THR A 182 34.77 -4.51 -15.54
N SER A 183 33.81 -4.94 -16.36
CA SER A 183 33.54 -4.44 -17.71
C SER A 183 32.06 -4.09 -17.93
N VAL A 184 31.77 -3.37 -19.00
CA VAL A 184 30.39 -3.04 -19.41
C VAL A 184 29.63 -4.34 -19.73
N GLY A 185 28.46 -4.52 -19.11
CA GLY A 185 27.64 -5.75 -19.23
C GLY A 185 27.99 -6.86 -18.24
N ASP A 186 28.89 -6.59 -17.29
CA ASP A 186 29.33 -7.50 -16.25
C ASP A 186 28.62 -7.10 -14.96
N ILE A 187 27.75 -7.96 -14.45
CA ILE A 187 26.58 -7.49 -13.73
C ILE A 187 26.56 -7.91 -12.26
N PRO A 188 26.71 -6.97 -11.32
CA PRO A 188 26.62 -7.28 -9.89
C PRO A 188 25.20 -7.74 -9.50
N PRO A 189 25.03 -8.54 -8.44
CA PRO A 189 23.71 -8.78 -7.86
C PRO A 189 23.10 -7.40 -7.51
N ASN A 190 22.02 -7.03 -8.23
CA ASN A 190 21.37 -5.70 -8.32
C ASN A 190 21.86 -4.80 -9.46
N PHE A 191 21.19 -4.87 -10.61
CA PHE A 191 21.53 -3.97 -11.70
C PHE A 191 20.33 -3.54 -12.53
N ASN A 192 20.54 -2.46 -13.28
CA ASN A 192 19.54 -1.80 -14.10
C ASN A 192 19.87 -1.97 -15.57
N LEU A 193 18.86 -2.27 -16.37
CA LEU A 193 18.92 -2.22 -17.82
C LEU A 193 18.20 -0.99 -18.34
N GLN A 194 18.71 -0.41 -19.42
CA GLN A 194 17.93 0.52 -20.23
C GLN A 194 17.42 -0.25 -21.45
N ASP A 195 16.12 -0.21 -21.69
CA ASP A 195 15.50 -0.75 -22.90
C ASP A 195 15.72 0.19 -24.10
N ASP A 196 15.33 -0.30 -25.28
CA ASP A 196 15.42 0.35 -26.57
C ASP A 196 14.48 1.56 -26.74
N TYR A 197 13.51 1.72 -25.85
CA TYR A 197 12.63 2.89 -25.75
C TYR A 197 13.12 3.90 -24.71
N ASN A 198 14.36 3.75 -24.23
CA ASN A 198 14.98 4.54 -23.17
C ASN A 198 14.36 4.38 -21.77
N ASN A 199 13.50 3.39 -21.52
CA ASN A 199 13.01 3.07 -20.18
C ASN A 199 14.06 2.27 -19.41
N TRP A 200 14.12 2.45 -18.09
CA TRP A 200 15.05 1.71 -17.24
C TRP A 200 14.32 0.60 -16.48
N GLU A 201 14.71 -0.65 -16.70
CA GLU A 201 14.22 -1.84 -16.01
C GLU A 201 15.12 -2.20 -14.84
N ASN A 202 14.47 -2.36 -13.70
CA ASN A 202 15.14 -2.61 -12.45
C ASN A 202 14.92 -4.05 -11.99
N LEU A 203 15.99 -4.82 -11.98
CA LEU A 203 15.92 -6.27 -11.89
C LEU A 203 16.12 -6.73 -10.44
N TYR A 204 15.86 -5.89 -9.43
CA TYR A 204 15.90 -6.26 -8.00
C TYR A 204 14.89 -7.36 -7.62
N ASN A 205 13.77 -7.44 -8.36
CA ASN A 205 12.80 -8.53 -8.25
C ASN A 205 13.19 -9.75 -9.12
N HIS A 206 14.15 -9.56 -10.03
CA HIS A 206 14.76 -10.55 -10.92
C HIS A 206 16.12 -10.96 -10.38
N ARG A 207 16.11 -11.86 -9.40
CA ARG A 207 17.33 -12.29 -8.71
C ARG A 207 18.16 -13.23 -9.61
N GLY A 208 19.20 -12.74 -10.31
CA GLY A 208 20.11 -13.52 -11.17
C GLY A 208 20.82 -12.71 -12.28
N TYR A 209 21.55 -13.40 -13.20
CA TYR A 209 22.09 -12.79 -14.43
C TYR A 209 20.95 -12.43 -15.37
N VAL A 210 21.18 -11.43 -16.21
CA VAL A 210 20.18 -10.95 -17.15
C VAL A 210 20.84 -10.81 -18.51
N VAL A 211 20.13 -11.27 -19.53
CA VAL A 211 20.57 -11.28 -20.93
C VAL A 211 19.84 -10.16 -21.66
N ILE A 212 20.61 -9.26 -22.27
CA ILE A 212 20.09 -8.22 -23.18
C ILE A 212 20.16 -8.80 -24.59
N LEU A 213 19.03 -8.93 -25.29
CA LEU A 213 18.99 -9.28 -26.71
C LEU A 213 18.78 -8.00 -27.51
N ASN A 214 19.76 -7.65 -28.35
CA ASN A 214 19.61 -6.57 -29.32
C ASN A 214 19.09 -7.15 -30.64
N PHE A 215 17.95 -6.67 -31.12
CA PHE A 215 17.30 -7.19 -32.34
C PHE A 215 17.71 -6.45 -33.63
N TRP A 216 18.71 -5.57 -33.56
CA TRP A 216 19.21 -4.83 -34.71
C TRP A 216 20.76 -4.82 -34.68
N GLU A 217 21.38 -5.63 -35.54
CA GLU A 217 22.73 -5.32 -36.05
C GLU A 217 22.52 -4.34 -37.21
N ASP A 218 22.91 -3.08 -37.01
CA ASP A 218 22.98 -2.14 -38.13
C ASP A 218 24.19 -2.52 -39.01
N GLY A 219 23.93 -2.81 -40.29
CA GLY A 219 24.94 -2.88 -41.34
C GLY A 219 25.43 -1.50 -41.78
#